data_AF-A0A371IQP9-F1
#
_entry.id   AF-A0A371IQP9-F1
#
_cell.length_a   1.000
_cell.length_b   1.000
_cell.length_c   1.000
_cell.angle_alpha   90.00
_cell.angle_beta   90.00
_cell.angle_gamma   90.00
#
_symmetry.space_group_name_H-M   'P 1'
#
loop_
_entity.id
_entity.type
_entity.pdbx_description
1 polymer ?
#
loop_
_entity_poly.entity_id
_entity_poly.type
_entity_poly.pdbx_seq_one_letter_code
_entity_poly.pdbx_strand_id
1 'polypeptide(L)'
;MFIGSDIKKAEDINLIVNPEDKNLEEVKKQSKSDLVQGFTFKEEKELNSNTALSITLNKKWKCSSADIYKYNESEKTITKACGATIETGDSTIINFSVKDRSGKFYIAASDPKQDAIDNDNKKIKGKSSSKNVEDNSKKTLEQKKQESLELKKELGINTYKGVANKDGKDKYLTDPIPEGKPKPVEWNESGNEVDKNKVEGYCTLSIRCDTLLKPENRKVAISNGKGEMIPNDGVIYPTKKVQFHKNESVFDVLLREVKANKIHMEFSMTPIYNSNYIEGIHNLYEFDGGELSGWMYKVNGWYPNYGCSRYQLKDGDVIEWNYTCDLGRDVGCEWMGGK
;
A
#
# COMPACT_ATOMS: atom_id res chain seq x y z
N MET A 1 8.89 -33.35 7.68
CA MET A 1 7.81 -32.39 7.99
C MET A 1 8.48 -31.22 8.69
N PHE A 2 8.27 -29.99 8.22
CA PHE A 2 8.79 -28.79 8.86
C PHE A 2 7.66 -28.20 9.71
N ILE A 3 7.86 -28.09 11.02
CA ILE A 3 6.82 -27.63 11.95
C ILE A 3 7.22 -26.26 12.47
N GLY A 4 6.41 -25.24 12.22
CA GLY A 4 6.73 -23.85 12.56
C GLY A 4 6.91 -23.58 14.06
N SER A 5 6.47 -24.50 14.93
CA SER A 5 6.71 -24.46 16.39
C SER A 5 8.17 -24.62 16.79
N ASP A 6 9.00 -25.16 15.90
CA ASP A 6 10.36 -25.56 16.23
C ASP A 6 11.35 -24.41 16.01
N ILE A 7 10.91 -23.39 15.26
CA ILE A 7 11.59 -22.10 15.05
C ILE A 7 11.54 -21.30 16.36
N LYS A 8 12.71 -20.90 16.88
CA LYS A 8 12.84 -20.09 18.11
C LYS A 8 13.58 -18.78 17.87
N LYS A 9 14.33 -18.69 16.77
CA LYS A 9 15.05 -17.50 16.32
C LYS A 9 15.10 -17.41 14.78
N ALA A 10 15.63 -16.29 14.26
CA ALA A 10 15.81 -16.11 12.82
C ALA A 10 16.81 -17.12 12.23
N GLU A 11 17.84 -17.52 12.98
CA GLU A 11 18.86 -18.46 12.50
C GLU A 11 18.29 -19.85 12.24
N ASP A 12 17.21 -20.25 12.93
CA ASP A 12 16.51 -21.53 12.73
C ASP A 12 15.78 -21.58 11.36
N ILE A 13 15.41 -20.43 10.80
CA ILE A 13 14.94 -20.29 9.40
C ILE A 13 16.06 -19.83 8.45
N ASN A 14 17.33 -20.00 8.85
CA ASN A 14 18.51 -19.70 8.02
C ASN A 14 18.57 -18.19 7.63
N LEU A 15 18.01 -17.33 8.49
CA LEU A 15 17.97 -15.88 8.34
C LEU A 15 18.83 -15.17 9.38
N ILE A 16 19.61 -14.19 8.94
CA ILE A 16 20.46 -13.36 9.80
C ILE A 16 19.98 -11.91 9.73
N VAL A 17 19.72 -11.31 10.89
CA VAL A 17 19.36 -9.90 11.06
C VAL A 17 20.21 -9.28 12.17
N ASN A 18 21.01 -8.27 11.84
CA ASN A 18 21.82 -7.51 12.82
C ASN A 18 21.52 -6.01 12.72
N PRO A 19 21.65 -5.21 13.79
CA PRO A 19 21.64 -3.75 13.67
C PRO A 19 22.77 -3.23 12.77
N GLU A 20 22.57 -2.07 12.16
CA GLU A 20 23.59 -1.30 11.43
C GLU A 20 23.48 0.17 11.85
N ASP A 21 24.56 0.73 12.38
CA ASP A 21 24.62 2.09 12.91
C ASP A 21 25.43 3.05 11.99
N LYS A 22 26.00 2.54 10.90
CA LYS A 22 26.71 3.35 9.91
C LYS A 22 25.74 4.14 9.05
N ASN A 23 26.24 5.21 8.42
CA ASN A 23 25.53 6.04 7.42
C ASN A 23 24.19 6.69 7.87
N LEU A 24 23.76 6.53 9.13
CA LEU A 24 22.46 7.00 9.63
C LEU A 24 22.16 8.45 9.27
N GLU A 25 23.11 9.38 9.45
CA GLU A 25 22.88 10.81 9.13
C GLU A 25 22.67 11.09 7.63
N GLU A 26 23.31 10.32 6.74
CA GLU A 26 23.10 10.45 5.30
C GLU A 26 21.74 9.87 4.90
N VAL A 27 21.32 8.77 5.55
CA VAL A 27 19.98 8.20 5.37
C VAL A 27 18.89 9.15 5.87
N LYS A 28 18.99 9.68 7.10
CA LYS A 28 18.05 10.68 7.65
C LYS A 28 17.82 11.84 6.68
N LYS A 29 18.92 12.37 6.13
CA LYS A 29 18.95 13.47 5.16
C LYS A 29 18.28 13.12 3.83
N GLN A 30 18.44 11.89 3.34
CA GLN A 30 17.81 11.44 2.08
C GLN A 30 16.34 11.01 2.27
N SER A 31 15.98 10.42 3.42
CA SER A 31 14.61 10.02 3.77
C SER A 31 13.78 11.12 4.44
N LYS A 32 14.37 12.31 4.67
CA LYS A 32 13.79 13.44 5.43
C LYS A 32 13.26 13.08 6.83
N SER A 33 13.89 12.13 7.53
CA SER A 33 13.37 11.62 8.81
C SER A 33 14.47 11.57 9.86
N ASP A 34 14.23 12.15 11.04
CA ASP A 34 15.16 12.07 12.19
C ASP A 34 15.13 10.70 12.88
N LEU A 35 14.02 9.97 12.73
CA LEU A 35 13.80 8.65 13.31
C LEU A 35 14.18 7.58 12.29
N VAL A 36 15.45 7.18 12.32
CA VAL A 36 16.03 6.14 11.47
C VAL A 36 16.65 5.04 12.32
N GLN A 37 16.46 3.78 11.91
CA GLN A 37 17.17 2.60 12.45
C GLN A 37 17.70 1.75 11.29
N GLY A 38 19.01 1.55 11.23
CA GLY A 38 19.62 0.63 10.27
C GLY A 38 19.61 -0.82 10.76
N PHE A 39 19.54 -1.75 9.80
CA PHE A 39 19.74 -3.18 9.99
C PHE A 39 20.38 -3.82 8.74
N THR A 40 21.08 -4.93 8.94
CA THR A 40 21.48 -5.84 7.86
C THR A 40 20.52 -7.01 7.81
N PHE A 41 20.26 -7.51 6.61
CA PHE A 41 19.43 -8.68 6.34
C PHE A 41 20.20 -9.62 5.42
N LYS A 42 20.22 -10.92 5.72
CA LYS A 42 20.86 -11.95 4.88
C LYS A 42 20.21 -13.32 5.08
N GLU A 43 19.75 -13.92 4.00
CA GLU A 43 19.53 -15.38 3.91
C GLU A 43 20.86 -16.08 3.54
N GLU A 44 21.24 -17.17 4.21
CA GLU A 44 22.47 -17.92 3.87
C GLU A 44 22.26 -18.96 2.76
N LYS A 45 20.99 -19.25 2.45
CA LYS A 45 20.46 -20.23 1.49
C LYS A 45 19.07 -19.72 1.13
N GLU A 46 18.61 -19.97 -0.08
CA GLU A 46 17.38 -19.35 -0.59
C GLU A 46 16.12 -19.82 0.15
N LEU A 47 15.35 -18.87 0.69
CA LEU A 47 13.94 -19.08 0.99
C LEU A 47 13.11 -18.80 -0.26
N ASN A 48 12.21 -19.72 -0.63
CA ASN A 48 11.33 -19.56 -1.81
C ASN A 48 10.03 -18.77 -1.50
N SER A 49 10.02 -18.05 -0.38
CA SER A 49 8.95 -17.18 0.11
C SER A 49 9.42 -15.73 0.17
N ASN A 50 8.50 -14.77 0.18
CA ASN A 50 8.83 -13.40 0.56
C ASN A 50 8.93 -13.34 2.10
N THR A 51 9.97 -12.70 2.65
CA THR A 51 10.20 -12.69 4.10
C THR A 51 9.48 -11.51 4.75
N ALA A 52 8.41 -11.82 5.48
CA ALA A 52 7.70 -10.87 6.33
C ALA A 52 8.45 -10.72 7.68
N LEU A 53 8.70 -9.48 8.08
CA LEU A 53 9.47 -9.12 9.26
C LEU A 53 8.66 -8.29 10.24
N SER A 54 8.93 -8.49 11.52
CA SER A 54 8.42 -7.67 12.62
C SER A 54 9.61 -7.27 13.50
N ILE A 55 10.07 -6.03 13.38
CA ILE A 55 11.21 -5.51 14.14
C ILE A 55 10.69 -4.72 15.34
N THR A 56 11.03 -5.16 16.55
CA THR A 56 10.75 -4.43 17.80
C THR A 56 11.91 -3.49 18.13
N LEU A 57 11.63 -2.20 18.23
CA LEU A 57 12.60 -1.17 18.61
C LEU A 57 12.59 -0.91 20.12
N ASN A 58 13.80 -0.75 20.67
CA ASN A 58 14.05 -0.34 22.06
C ASN A 58 13.72 1.13 22.35
N LYS A 59 13.13 1.86 21.39
CA LYS A 59 12.75 3.28 21.49
C LYS A 59 11.37 3.48 20.88
N LYS A 60 10.51 4.23 21.59
CA LYS A 60 9.12 4.51 21.18
C LYS A 60 9.08 5.65 20.16
N TRP A 61 8.79 5.35 18.90
CA TRP A 61 8.59 6.32 17.82
C TRP A 61 7.16 6.88 17.84
N LYS A 62 6.99 8.17 17.52
CA LYS A 62 5.70 8.88 17.48
C LYS A 62 5.22 9.07 16.03
N CYS A 63 4.99 7.98 15.32
CA CYS A 63 4.53 7.97 13.93
C CYS A 63 3.57 6.78 13.70
N SER A 64 2.84 6.81 12.59
CA SER A 64 1.88 5.76 12.20
C SER A 64 2.45 4.73 11.21
N SER A 65 3.47 5.12 10.45
CA SER A 65 4.11 4.36 9.37
C SER A 65 5.61 4.64 9.30
N ALA A 66 6.31 3.74 8.61
CA ALA A 66 7.71 3.89 8.22
C ALA A 66 7.90 3.48 6.76
N ASP A 67 8.99 3.95 6.17
CA ASP A 67 9.48 3.51 4.87
C ASP A 67 10.74 2.66 5.09
N ILE A 68 10.83 1.54 4.37
CA ILE A 68 12.00 0.66 4.39
C ILE A 68 12.85 1.00 3.17
N TYR A 69 14.10 1.39 3.40
CA TYR A 69 15.04 1.79 2.37
C TYR A 69 16.19 0.80 2.25
N LYS A 70 16.50 0.32 1.04
CA LYS A 70 17.76 -0.36 0.73
C LYS A 70 18.84 0.67 0.46
N TYR A 71 20.04 0.49 1.02
CA TYR A 71 21.17 1.39 0.84
C TYR A 71 22.21 0.82 -0.13
N ASN A 72 22.65 1.64 -1.09
CA ASN A 72 23.71 1.32 -2.03
C ASN A 72 25.04 1.93 -1.53
N GLU A 73 25.99 1.11 -1.09
CA GLU A 73 27.27 1.61 -0.55
C GLU A 73 28.16 2.30 -1.60
N SER A 74 28.05 1.91 -2.88
CA SER A 74 28.86 2.46 -3.97
C SER A 74 28.41 3.87 -4.37
N GLU A 75 27.11 4.10 -4.42
CA GLU A 75 26.51 5.41 -4.76
C GLU A 75 26.24 6.28 -3.53
N LYS A 76 26.18 5.68 -2.33
CA LYS A 76 25.71 6.29 -1.08
C LYS A 76 24.26 6.79 -1.16
N THR A 77 23.43 6.08 -1.91
CA THR A 77 22.01 6.38 -2.17
C THR A 77 21.10 5.42 -1.40
N ILE A 78 19.88 5.88 -1.10
CA ILE A 78 18.77 5.01 -0.68
C ILE A 78 17.71 4.83 -1.77
N THR A 79 17.16 3.61 -1.84
CA THR A 79 15.99 3.28 -2.68
C THR A 79 14.92 2.67 -1.78
N LYS A 80 13.67 3.18 -1.86
CA LYS A 80 12.55 2.62 -1.10
C LYS A 80 12.26 1.19 -1.58
N ALA A 81 12.30 0.22 -0.66
CA ALA A 81 12.03 -1.18 -0.91
C ALA A 81 10.54 -1.52 -0.69
N CYS A 82 9.94 -1.02 0.40
CA CYS A 82 8.53 -1.17 0.74
C CYS A 82 8.07 -0.12 1.77
N GLY A 83 6.77 -0.08 2.04
CA GLY A 83 6.20 0.59 3.22
C GLY A 83 6.13 -0.34 4.43
N ALA A 84 6.06 0.22 5.63
CA ALA A 84 5.96 -0.49 6.88
C ALA A 84 4.85 0.08 7.77
N THR A 85 4.09 -0.80 8.41
CA THR A 85 3.11 -0.43 9.44
C THR A 85 3.77 -0.42 10.81
N ILE A 86 3.43 0.55 11.66
CA ILE A 86 3.99 0.66 13.01
C ILE A 86 2.92 0.43 14.06
N GLU A 87 3.11 -0.57 14.93
CA GLU A 87 2.36 -0.74 16.18
C GLU A 87 3.12 -0.03 17.33
N THR A 88 2.40 0.74 18.14
CA THR A 88 2.96 1.57 19.23
C THR A 88 2.35 1.19 20.57
N GLY A 89 3.03 0.29 21.30
CA GLY A 89 2.71 -0.10 22.67
C GLY A 89 3.73 0.48 23.64
N ASP A 90 4.27 -0.32 24.56
CA ASP A 90 5.43 0.08 25.38
C ASP A 90 6.72 0.14 24.53
N SER A 91 6.81 -0.73 23.52
CA SER A 91 7.78 -0.67 22.43
C SER A 91 7.16 -0.15 21.13
N THR A 92 8.00 0.06 20.12
CA THR A 92 7.59 0.32 18.73
C THR A 92 7.87 -0.94 17.93
N ILE A 93 6.83 -1.56 17.37
CA ILE A 93 6.93 -2.76 16.53
C ILE A 93 6.66 -2.35 15.08
N ILE A 94 7.51 -2.78 14.16
CA ILE A 94 7.49 -2.34 12.76
C ILE A 94 7.35 -3.56 11.86
N ASN A 95 6.20 -3.68 11.19
CA ASN A 95 5.82 -4.83 10.36
C ASN A 95 5.91 -4.48 8.86
N PHE A 96 6.64 -5.28 8.09
CA PHE A 96 6.90 -5.06 6.66
C PHE A 96 7.31 -6.35 5.93
N SER A 97 7.20 -6.39 4.61
CA SER A 97 7.67 -7.51 3.79
C SER A 97 8.82 -7.09 2.87
N VAL A 98 9.94 -7.82 2.87
CA VAL A 98 11.09 -7.54 2.00
C VAL A 98 11.15 -8.57 0.87
N LYS A 99 11.51 -8.12 -0.33
CA LYS A 99 11.69 -8.96 -1.54
C LYS A 99 13.16 -9.31 -1.81
N ASP A 100 14.08 -8.47 -1.34
CA ASP A 100 15.52 -8.70 -1.37
C ASP A 100 15.95 -9.79 -0.37
N ARG A 101 16.74 -10.78 -0.83
CA ARG A 101 17.30 -11.85 0.02
C ARG A 101 18.52 -11.43 0.86
N SER A 102 19.15 -10.30 0.54
CA SER A 102 20.21 -9.71 1.36
C SER A 102 20.43 -8.22 1.10
N GLY A 103 21.04 -7.53 2.07
CA GLY A 103 21.48 -6.14 1.92
C GLY A 103 21.58 -5.37 3.24
N LYS A 104 21.82 -4.06 3.10
CA LYS A 104 21.72 -3.08 4.18
C LYS A 104 20.44 -2.28 4.01
N PHE A 105 19.67 -2.21 5.08
CA PHE A 105 18.35 -1.60 5.09
C PHE A 105 18.22 -0.61 6.23
N TYR A 106 17.38 0.41 6.03
CA TYR A 106 17.11 1.41 7.03
C TYR A 106 15.60 1.63 7.09
N ILE A 107 15.07 1.48 8.30
CA ILE A 107 13.72 1.92 8.63
C ILE A 107 13.80 3.42 8.87
N ALA A 108 12.96 4.22 8.21
CA ALA A 108 12.80 5.63 8.49
C ALA A 108 11.32 5.93 8.79
N ALA A 109 11.02 6.70 9.83
CA ALA A 109 9.63 7.09 10.10
C ALA A 109 9.07 7.97 8.98
N SER A 110 7.92 7.60 8.43
CA SER A 110 7.18 8.35 7.42
C SER A 110 5.79 8.66 7.98
N ASP A 111 5.56 9.89 8.45
CA ASP A 111 4.22 10.35 8.80
C ASP A 111 3.59 11.04 7.58
N PRO A 112 2.44 10.55 7.06
CA PRO A 112 1.80 11.14 5.87
C PRO A 112 1.46 12.63 6.00
N LYS A 113 1.41 13.17 7.22
CA LYS A 113 1.16 14.60 7.46
C LYS A 113 2.39 15.48 7.23
N GLN A 114 3.60 14.96 7.42
CA GLN A 114 4.83 15.76 7.33
C GLN A 114 5.32 15.91 5.88
N ASP A 115 5.26 14.84 5.07
CA ASP A 115 5.63 14.91 3.65
C ASP A 115 4.74 15.88 2.85
N ALA A 116 3.51 16.12 3.27
CA ALA A 116 2.64 17.14 2.66
C ALA A 116 3.18 18.58 2.83
N ILE A 117 3.92 18.84 3.91
CA ILE A 117 4.48 20.16 4.24
C ILE A 117 5.83 20.36 3.52
N ASP A 118 6.70 19.34 3.52
CA ASP A 118 8.08 19.46 3.03
C ASP A 118 8.24 19.35 1.50
N ASN A 119 7.21 18.89 0.77
CA ASN A 119 7.28 18.74 -0.69
C ASN A 119 6.88 20.01 -1.47
N ASP A 120 6.19 20.98 -0.86
CA ASP A 120 5.78 22.22 -1.55
C ASP A 120 6.97 23.14 -1.90
N ASN A 121 8.12 22.95 -1.24
CA ASN A 121 9.32 23.79 -1.36
C ASN A 121 10.38 23.33 -2.39
N LYS A 122 10.24 22.17 -3.08
CA LYS A 122 11.27 21.68 -4.02
C LYS A 122 10.73 21.21 -5.37
N LYS A 123 10.77 22.12 -6.35
CA LYS A 123 10.43 21.93 -7.76
C LYS A 123 11.28 20.88 -8.49
N ILE A 124 10.58 20.07 -9.32
CA ILE A 124 10.82 19.77 -10.75
C ILE A 124 12.24 19.30 -11.20
N LYS A 125 12.25 18.24 -12.04
CA LYS A 125 13.39 17.55 -12.72
C LYS A 125 13.97 16.37 -11.91
N GLY A 126 14.30 15.21 -12.52
CA GLY A 126 14.12 14.78 -13.92
C GLY A 126 14.45 13.28 -14.11
N LYS A 127 14.02 12.68 -15.22
CA LYS A 127 14.24 11.24 -15.54
C LYS A 127 15.64 10.97 -16.13
N SER A 128 16.18 9.79 -15.88
CA SER A 128 17.15 9.08 -16.74
C SER A 128 17.01 7.56 -16.56
N SER A 129 17.61 6.75 -17.44
CA SER A 129 17.39 5.30 -17.53
C SER A 129 18.61 4.53 -18.04
N SER A 130 18.74 3.24 -17.69
CA SER A 130 19.38 2.23 -18.56
C SER A 130 19.13 0.77 -18.13
N LYS A 131 19.35 -0.11 -19.12
CA LYS A 131 19.13 -1.57 -19.24
C LYS A 131 20.38 -2.36 -18.74
N ASN A 132 20.45 -3.70 -18.60
CA ASN A 132 19.54 -4.84 -18.86
C ASN A 132 20.07 -6.15 -18.20
N VAL A 133 19.23 -7.21 -18.13
CA VAL A 133 19.57 -8.68 -18.28
C VAL A 133 20.44 -9.33 -17.20
N GLU A 134 20.23 -10.57 -16.69
CA GLU A 134 19.14 -11.58 -16.60
C GLU A 134 19.58 -12.50 -15.42
N ASP A 135 18.75 -13.27 -14.69
CA ASP A 135 17.34 -13.71 -14.81
C ASP A 135 16.71 -13.71 -13.38
N ASN A 136 15.69 -14.45 -12.88
CA ASN A 136 14.82 -15.53 -13.35
C ASN A 136 13.43 -15.50 -12.68
N SER A 137 12.40 -15.97 -13.42
CA SER A 137 11.06 -16.44 -13.00
C SER A 137 10.20 -15.70 -11.93
N LYS A 138 10.56 -14.49 -11.46
CA LYS A 138 9.56 -13.55 -10.88
C LYS A 138 9.65 -12.18 -11.55
N LYS A 139 8.59 -11.79 -12.27
CA LYS A 139 8.47 -10.47 -12.91
C LYS A 139 8.57 -9.35 -11.87
N THR A 140 9.39 -8.34 -12.14
CA THR A 140 9.48 -7.12 -11.30
C THR A 140 8.19 -6.30 -11.33
N LEU A 141 7.99 -5.43 -10.34
CA LEU A 141 6.80 -4.57 -10.28
C LEU A 141 6.70 -3.63 -11.50
N GLU A 142 7.83 -3.11 -11.99
CA GLU A 142 7.85 -2.23 -13.16
C GLU A 142 7.51 -2.98 -14.45
N GLN A 143 7.98 -4.23 -14.61
CA GLN A 143 7.55 -5.11 -15.71
C GLN A 143 6.04 -5.36 -15.66
N LYS A 144 5.49 -5.77 -14.50
CA LYS A 144 4.04 -5.97 -14.34
C LYS A 144 3.24 -4.70 -14.64
N LYS A 145 3.75 -3.51 -14.26
CA LYS A 145 3.14 -2.21 -14.58
C LYS A 145 3.17 -1.88 -16.07
N GLN A 146 4.26 -2.20 -16.77
CA GLN A 146 4.36 -2.01 -18.21
C GLN A 146 3.45 -2.97 -18.98
N GLU A 147 3.42 -4.26 -18.62
CA GLU A 147 2.53 -5.27 -19.22
C GLU A 147 1.06 -4.90 -19.01
N SER A 148 0.69 -4.46 -17.80
CA SER A 148 -0.63 -3.91 -17.50
C SER A 148 -1.00 -2.73 -18.39
N LEU A 149 -0.03 -1.85 -18.68
CA LEU A 149 -0.22 -0.69 -19.56
C LEU A 149 -0.28 -1.06 -21.04
N GLU A 150 0.32 -2.18 -21.46
CA GLU A 150 0.26 -2.71 -22.81
C GLU A 150 -1.06 -3.45 -23.07
N LEU A 151 -1.44 -4.38 -22.19
CA LEU A 151 -2.73 -5.08 -22.25
C LEU A 151 -3.93 -4.11 -22.23
N LYS A 152 -3.86 -3.00 -21.47
CA LYS A 152 -4.88 -1.95 -21.49
C LYS A 152 -5.05 -1.30 -22.87
N LYS A 153 -3.95 -1.10 -23.62
CA LYS A 153 -4.02 -0.54 -24.99
C LYS A 153 -4.59 -1.55 -25.98
N GLU A 154 -4.20 -2.82 -25.87
CA GLU A 154 -4.72 -3.93 -26.70
C GLU A 154 -6.23 -4.10 -26.52
N LEU A 155 -6.72 -3.98 -25.27
CA LEU A 155 -8.14 -3.98 -24.92
C LEU A 155 -8.85 -2.65 -25.23
N GLY A 156 -8.20 -1.67 -25.86
CA GLY A 156 -8.79 -0.38 -26.24
C GLY A 156 -9.22 0.52 -25.06
N ILE A 157 -8.70 0.24 -23.85
CA ILE A 157 -8.98 0.96 -22.61
C ILE A 157 -8.18 2.26 -22.60
N ASN A 158 -8.84 3.36 -22.22
CA ASN A 158 -8.19 4.67 -22.24
C ASN A 158 -7.16 4.82 -21.11
N THR A 159 -5.87 4.83 -21.46
CA THR A 159 -4.77 5.04 -20.51
C THR A 159 -4.33 6.52 -20.38
N TYR A 160 -5.02 7.47 -21.04
CA TYR A 160 -4.69 8.89 -20.98
C TYR A 160 -5.02 9.48 -19.60
N LYS A 161 -3.98 9.82 -18.84
CA LYS A 161 -4.11 10.69 -17.66
C LYS A 161 -4.22 12.13 -18.17
N GLY A 162 -5.42 12.71 -18.06
CA GLY A 162 -5.72 14.06 -18.52
C GLY A 162 -4.93 15.16 -17.81
N VAL A 163 -5.09 16.41 -18.25
CA VAL A 163 -4.36 17.55 -17.68
C VAL A 163 -5.18 18.20 -16.57
N ALA A 164 -4.55 18.51 -15.44
CA ALA A 164 -5.20 19.12 -14.27
C ALA A 164 -5.81 20.49 -14.63
N ASN A 165 -7.03 20.74 -14.15
CA ASN A 165 -7.84 21.92 -14.48
C ASN A 165 -8.08 22.12 -15.99
N LYS A 166 -8.08 21.04 -16.77
CA LYS A 166 -8.47 20.96 -18.18
C LYS A 166 -9.32 19.71 -18.41
N ASP A 167 -9.85 19.54 -19.61
CA ASP A 167 -10.56 18.33 -20.04
C ASP A 167 -11.77 17.96 -19.13
N GLY A 168 -12.31 18.94 -18.38
CA GLY A 168 -13.36 18.75 -17.37
C GLY A 168 -12.88 18.27 -15.98
N LYS A 169 -11.58 18.05 -15.80
CA LYS A 169 -10.96 17.48 -14.59
C LYS A 169 -10.55 18.54 -13.55
N ASP A 170 -10.55 18.14 -12.28
CA ASP A 170 -10.10 18.99 -11.17
C ASP A 170 -8.56 19.14 -11.08
N LYS A 171 -8.09 19.80 -10.00
CA LYS A 171 -6.66 20.02 -9.72
C LYS A 171 -5.86 18.73 -9.47
N TYR A 172 -6.55 17.59 -9.28
CA TYR A 172 -6.02 16.26 -9.00
C TYR A 172 -6.54 15.19 -9.98
N LEU A 173 -6.82 15.59 -11.23
CA LEU A 173 -7.23 14.74 -12.36
C LEU A 173 -8.57 13.99 -12.21
N THR A 174 -9.37 14.34 -11.20
CA THR A 174 -10.69 13.74 -10.94
C THR A 174 -11.68 14.15 -12.04
N ASP A 175 -12.40 13.19 -12.60
CA ASP A 175 -13.51 13.47 -13.52
C ASP A 175 -14.72 14.09 -12.79
N PRO A 176 -15.64 14.78 -13.49
CA PRO A 176 -16.83 15.34 -12.88
C PRO A 176 -17.60 14.33 -12.03
N ILE A 177 -17.84 14.69 -10.77
CA ILE A 177 -18.55 13.84 -9.80
C ILE A 177 -20.01 13.68 -10.25
N PRO A 178 -20.55 12.45 -10.36
CA PRO A 178 -21.95 12.23 -10.73
C PRO A 178 -22.92 12.89 -9.76
N GLU A 179 -24.10 13.27 -10.25
CA GLU A 179 -25.10 13.96 -9.44
C GLU A 179 -25.51 13.15 -8.19
N GLY A 180 -25.69 13.84 -7.07
CA GLY A 180 -25.99 13.24 -5.77
C GLY A 180 -24.84 12.49 -5.10
N LYS A 181 -23.69 12.28 -5.77
CA LYS A 181 -22.53 11.61 -5.15
C LYS A 181 -21.68 12.57 -4.29
N PRO A 182 -21.03 12.09 -3.22
CA PRO A 182 -20.06 12.86 -2.45
C PRO A 182 -18.95 13.45 -3.33
N LYS A 183 -18.57 14.69 -3.03
CA LYS A 183 -17.41 15.35 -3.63
C LYS A 183 -16.14 15.01 -2.84
N PRO A 184 -14.95 15.01 -3.47
CA PRO A 184 -13.70 14.88 -2.75
C PRO A 184 -13.47 16.06 -1.80
N VAL A 185 -12.76 15.77 -0.69
CA VAL A 185 -12.31 16.74 0.31
C VAL A 185 -10.79 16.65 0.41
N GLU A 186 -10.12 17.80 0.46
CA GLU A 186 -8.66 17.87 0.58
C GLU A 186 -8.25 17.76 2.06
N TRP A 187 -8.01 16.52 2.51
CA TRP A 187 -7.66 16.13 3.89
C TRP A 187 -6.43 16.85 4.49
N ASN A 188 -5.62 17.48 3.64
CA ASN A 188 -4.42 18.25 4.00
C ASN A 188 -4.64 19.78 4.01
N GLU A 189 -5.83 20.28 3.66
CA GLU A 189 -6.18 21.69 3.78
C GLU A 189 -6.72 22.00 5.20
N SER A 190 -6.43 23.20 5.71
CA SER A 190 -6.69 23.56 7.11
C SER A 190 -8.17 23.54 7.49
N GLY A 191 -8.48 22.93 8.64
CA GLY A 191 -9.84 22.64 9.11
C GLY A 191 -10.32 21.22 8.83
N ASN A 192 -9.65 20.50 7.92
CA ASN A 192 -9.94 19.09 7.59
C ASN A 192 -9.13 18.09 8.43
N GLU A 193 -8.40 18.55 9.45
CA GLU A 193 -7.59 17.67 10.30
C GLU A 193 -8.46 16.68 11.09
N VAL A 194 -8.06 15.40 11.11
CA VAL A 194 -8.73 14.35 11.89
C VAL A 194 -8.63 14.61 13.40
N ASP A 195 -9.76 14.91 14.04
CA ASP A 195 -9.87 15.01 15.51
C ASP A 195 -10.28 13.67 16.11
N LYS A 196 -9.27 12.89 16.51
CA LYS A 196 -9.40 11.56 17.10
C LYS A 196 -10.12 11.53 18.45
N ASN A 197 -10.40 12.68 19.07
CA ASN A 197 -11.12 12.75 20.35
C ASN A 197 -12.64 12.90 20.17
N LYS A 198 -13.09 13.34 18.99
CA LYS A 198 -14.52 13.46 18.66
C LYS A 198 -14.96 12.31 17.76
N VAL A 199 -15.78 11.40 18.27
CA VAL A 199 -16.56 10.47 17.42
C VAL A 199 -17.62 11.29 16.66
N GLU A 200 -17.71 11.09 15.34
CA GLU A 200 -18.66 11.79 14.48
C GLU A 200 -19.83 10.87 14.05
N GLY A 201 -19.58 9.57 13.94
CA GLY A 201 -20.60 8.58 13.59
C GLY A 201 -20.04 7.17 13.49
N TYR A 202 -20.77 6.32 12.77
CA TYR A 202 -20.42 4.94 12.48
C TYR A 202 -20.61 4.64 11.00
N CYS A 203 -19.66 3.90 10.42
CA CYS A 203 -19.78 3.31 9.09
C CYS A 203 -19.76 1.78 9.20
N THR A 204 -20.00 1.10 8.09
CA THR A 204 -19.78 -0.35 7.95
C THR A 204 -18.54 -0.58 7.09
N LEU A 205 -17.66 -1.49 7.48
CA LEU A 205 -16.47 -1.87 6.70
C LEU A 205 -16.49 -3.38 6.40
N SER A 206 -16.12 -3.75 5.18
CA SER A 206 -15.74 -5.11 4.78
C SER A 206 -14.53 -5.12 3.85
N ILE A 207 -13.75 -6.20 3.85
CA ILE A 207 -12.64 -6.43 2.91
C ILE A 207 -12.75 -7.85 2.38
N ARG A 208 -12.89 -7.99 1.05
CA ARG A 208 -13.13 -9.27 0.36
C ARG A 208 -12.25 -9.46 -0.88
N CYS A 209 -11.91 -10.71 -1.18
CA CYS A 209 -11.11 -11.10 -2.35
C CYS A 209 -11.79 -12.15 -3.26
N ASP A 210 -13.12 -12.15 -3.30
CA ASP A 210 -13.97 -13.17 -3.95
C ASP A 210 -13.59 -13.50 -5.40
N THR A 211 -13.06 -12.52 -6.14
CA THR A 211 -12.58 -12.70 -7.52
C THR A 211 -11.46 -13.72 -7.62
N LEU A 212 -10.63 -13.88 -6.58
CA LEU A 212 -9.57 -14.89 -6.46
C LEU A 212 -10.08 -16.28 -6.08
N LEU A 213 -11.38 -16.46 -5.83
CA LEU A 213 -12.00 -17.79 -5.67
C LEU A 213 -12.29 -18.44 -7.02
N LYS A 214 -12.42 -17.65 -8.10
CA LYS A 214 -12.62 -18.16 -9.46
C LYS A 214 -11.39 -18.99 -9.89
N PRO A 215 -11.55 -20.21 -10.44
CA PRO A 215 -10.42 -21.13 -10.68
C PRO A 215 -9.28 -20.53 -11.51
N GLU A 216 -9.61 -19.73 -12.53
CA GLU A 216 -8.68 -19.03 -13.41
C GLU A 216 -7.80 -18.02 -12.65
N ASN A 217 -8.44 -17.14 -11.86
CA ASN A 217 -7.75 -16.13 -11.05
C ASN A 217 -6.96 -16.79 -9.89
N ARG A 218 -7.54 -17.82 -9.25
CA ARG A 218 -6.86 -18.57 -8.18
C ARG A 218 -5.60 -19.25 -8.67
N LYS A 219 -5.60 -19.77 -9.90
CA LYS A 219 -4.40 -20.36 -10.54
C LYS A 219 -3.28 -19.33 -10.73
N VAL A 220 -3.62 -18.10 -11.17
CA VAL A 220 -2.65 -17.00 -11.32
C VAL A 220 -2.11 -16.55 -9.96
N ALA A 221 -2.98 -16.40 -8.96
CA ALA A 221 -2.53 -16.02 -7.62
C ALA A 221 -1.67 -17.12 -6.95
N ILE A 222 -1.97 -18.40 -7.17
CA ILE A 222 -1.11 -19.53 -6.75
C ILE A 222 0.26 -19.44 -7.43
N SER A 223 0.35 -19.17 -8.75
CA SER A 223 1.64 -19.05 -9.43
C SER A 223 2.45 -17.81 -8.99
N ASN A 224 1.78 -16.73 -8.56
CA ASN A 224 2.41 -15.59 -7.89
C ASN A 224 2.79 -15.87 -6.40
N GLY A 225 2.53 -17.07 -5.89
CA GLY A 225 2.87 -17.47 -4.51
C GLY A 225 1.90 -16.99 -3.44
N LYS A 226 0.64 -16.72 -3.80
CA LYS A 226 -0.40 -16.15 -2.91
C LYS A 226 -1.54 -17.10 -2.55
N GLY A 227 -1.44 -18.38 -2.90
CA GLY A 227 -2.50 -19.39 -2.69
C GLY A 227 -2.94 -19.57 -1.23
N GLU A 228 -2.04 -19.32 -0.26
CA GLU A 228 -2.31 -19.38 1.18
C GLU A 228 -2.94 -18.09 1.73
N MET A 229 -2.82 -16.96 1.01
CA MET A 229 -3.35 -15.65 1.39
C MET A 229 -4.78 -15.41 0.88
N ILE A 230 -5.48 -16.46 0.45
CA ILE A 230 -6.85 -16.42 -0.09
C ILE A 230 -7.76 -17.26 0.81
N PRO A 231 -8.50 -16.62 1.74
CA PRO A 231 -9.52 -17.28 2.55
C PRO A 231 -10.53 -18.04 1.69
N ASN A 232 -10.98 -19.21 2.14
CA ASN A 232 -11.85 -20.10 1.35
C ASN A 232 -13.22 -19.49 1.01
N ASP A 233 -13.68 -18.52 1.78
CA ASP A 233 -14.92 -17.76 1.62
C ASP A 233 -14.69 -16.33 1.09
N GLY A 234 -13.44 -15.98 0.76
CA GLY A 234 -13.01 -14.66 0.30
C GLY A 234 -12.95 -13.57 1.38
N VAL A 235 -13.27 -13.87 2.65
CA VAL A 235 -13.38 -12.86 3.71
C VAL A 235 -12.03 -12.58 4.36
N ILE A 236 -11.49 -11.38 4.13
CA ILE A 236 -10.28 -10.88 4.80
C ILE A 236 -10.66 -10.07 6.06
N TYR A 237 -11.75 -9.31 5.99
CA TYR A 237 -12.34 -8.60 7.11
C TYR A 237 -13.87 -8.70 7.00
N PRO A 238 -14.55 -9.33 7.97
CA PRO A 238 -16.00 -9.53 7.92
C PRO A 238 -16.75 -8.20 8.05
N THR A 239 -17.92 -8.11 7.44
CA THR A 239 -18.79 -6.93 7.49
C THR A 239 -19.09 -6.52 8.93
N LYS A 240 -18.54 -5.37 9.37
CA LYS A 240 -18.57 -4.91 10.76
C LYS A 240 -18.93 -3.44 10.82
N LYS A 241 -19.80 -3.05 11.75
CA LYS A 241 -20.04 -1.65 12.09
C LYS A 241 -18.87 -1.12 12.93
N VAL A 242 -18.28 0.00 12.53
CA VAL A 242 -17.13 0.63 13.17
C VAL A 242 -17.41 2.11 13.41
N GLN A 243 -16.95 2.65 14.55
CA GLN A 243 -16.99 4.11 14.77
C GLN A 243 -16.01 4.82 13.83
N PHE A 244 -16.26 6.08 13.52
CA PHE A 244 -15.28 6.97 12.92
C PHE A 244 -15.26 8.34 13.61
N HIS A 245 -14.09 8.98 13.57
CA HIS A 245 -13.83 10.26 14.23
C HIS A 245 -14.03 11.44 13.28
N LYS A 246 -14.17 12.65 13.82
CA LYS A 246 -14.37 13.85 13.01
C LYS A 246 -13.27 13.97 11.95
N ASN A 247 -13.71 14.24 10.73
CA ASN A 247 -12.90 14.36 9.52
C ASN A 247 -12.18 13.07 9.04
N GLU A 248 -12.36 11.89 9.68
CA GLU A 248 -11.77 10.63 9.16
C GLU A 248 -12.26 10.33 7.72
N SER A 249 -11.31 9.92 6.89
CA SER A 249 -11.58 9.44 5.52
C SER A 249 -11.76 7.93 5.46
N VAL A 250 -12.20 7.42 4.29
CA VAL A 250 -12.19 5.97 4.00
C VAL A 250 -10.78 5.37 4.19
N PHE A 251 -9.73 6.12 3.86
CA PHE A 251 -8.34 5.70 4.11
C PHE A 251 -8.03 5.58 5.61
N ASP A 252 -8.41 6.56 6.43
CA ASP A 252 -8.13 6.55 7.87
C ASP A 252 -8.81 5.37 8.58
N VAL A 253 -10.08 5.11 8.25
CA VAL A 253 -10.83 3.98 8.83
C VAL A 253 -10.27 2.65 8.35
N LEU A 254 -9.92 2.50 7.07
CA LEU A 254 -9.23 1.30 6.59
C LEU A 254 -7.94 1.07 7.37
N LEU A 255 -7.02 2.05 7.38
CA LEU A 255 -5.72 1.96 8.04
C LEU A 255 -5.86 1.63 9.54
N ARG A 256 -6.83 2.25 10.23
CA ARG A 256 -7.10 2.01 11.64
C ARG A 256 -7.62 0.60 11.90
N GLU A 257 -8.60 0.13 11.12
CA GLU A 257 -9.21 -1.19 11.33
C GLU A 257 -8.30 -2.34 10.87
N VAL A 258 -7.60 -2.27 9.74
CA VAL A 258 -6.67 -3.34 9.33
C VAL A 258 -5.54 -3.51 10.36
N LYS A 259 -4.98 -2.40 10.85
CA LYS A 259 -3.97 -2.40 11.92
C LYS A 259 -4.52 -2.98 13.23
N ALA A 260 -5.72 -2.57 13.66
CA ALA A 260 -6.35 -3.09 14.87
C ALA A 260 -6.64 -4.61 14.82
N ASN A 261 -6.78 -5.17 13.61
CA ASN A 261 -7.05 -6.59 13.38
C ASN A 261 -5.81 -7.34 12.82
N LYS A 262 -4.62 -6.72 12.86
CA LYS A 262 -3.32 -7.28 12.41
C LYS A 262 -3.30 -7.76 10.94
N ILE A 263 -4.11 -7.14 10.09
CA ILE A 263 -4.12 -7.36 8.65
C ILE A 263 -3.06 -6.44 8.03
N HIS A 264 -2.07 -7.02 7.35
CA HIS A 264 -1.04 -6.26 6.63
C HIS A 264 -1.65 -5.37 5.55
N MET A 265 -1.09 -4.17 5.35
CA MET A 265 -1.47 -3.26 4.28
C MET A 265 -0.25 -2.45 3.81
N GLU A 266 -0.08 -2.35 2.49
CA GLU A 266 0.91 -1.48 1.86
C GLU A 266 0.22 -0.45 0.96
N PHE A 267 0.73 0.78 1.00
CA PHE A 267 0.18 1.93 0.31
C PHE A 267 1.27 2.96 0.02
N SER A 268 1.03 3.82 -0.96
CA SER A 268 1.89 4.97 -1.26
C SER A 268 1.09 6.23 -1.56
N MET A 269 1.58 7.38 -1.10
CA MET A 269 1.02 8.67 -1.47
C MET A 269 1.21 8.88 -2.97
N THR A 270 0.12 9.21 -3.68
CA THR A 270 0.15 9.56 -5.10
C THR A 270 -0.20 11.05 -5.25
N PRO A 271 0.78 11.98 -5.26
CA PRO A 271 0.52 13.42 -5.14
C PRO A 271 -0.38 13.99 -6.24
N ILE A 272 -0.30 13.45 -7.45
CA ILE A 272 -1.12 13.88 -8.60
C ILE A 272 -2.64 13.60 -8.42
N TYR A 273 -3.01 12.77 -7.44
CA TYR A 273 -4.39 12.47 -7.06
C TYR A 273 -4.75 12.92 -5.62
N ASN A 274 -3.81 13.57 -4.92
CA ASN A 274 -3.87 13.92 -3.49
C ASN A 274 -4.43 12.81 -2.57
N SER A 275 -4.03 11.56 -2.81
CA SER A 275 -4.50 10.41 -2.03
C SER A 275 -3.44 9.33 -1.95
N ASN A 276 -3.50 8.55 -0.86
CA ASN A 276 -2.85 7.26 -0.82
C ASN A 276 -3.51 6.31 -1.83
N TYR A 277 -2.69 5.53 -2.53
CA TYR A 277 -3.05 4.38 -3.35
C TYR A 277 -2.77 3.11 -2.54
N ILE A 278 -3.72 2.18 -2.47
CA ILE A 278 -3.55 0.92 -1.74
C ILE A 278 -2.91 -0.10 -2.69
N GLU A 279 -1.66 -0.43 -2.44
CA GLU A 279 -0.86 -1.36 -3.23
C GLU A 279 -1.17 -2.81 -2.85
N GLY A 280 -1.51 -3.07 -1.59
CA GLY A 280 -1.95 -4.40 -1.14
C GLY A 280 -2.59 -4.42 0.25
N ILE A 281 -3.44 -5.43 0.49
CA ILE A 281 -4.08 -5.74 1.77
C ILE A 281 -3.98 -7.25 1.98
N HIS A 282 -3.73 -7.71 3.21
CA HIS A 282 -3.57 -9.14 3.55
C HIS A 282 -2.51 -9.86 2.70
N ASN A 283 -1.45 -9.15 2.29
CA ASN A 283 -0.41 -9.63 1.36
C ASN A 283 -0.88 -10.02 -0.06
N LEU A 284 -2.11 -9.63 -0.45
CA LEU A 284 -2.58 -9.60 -1.83
C LEU A 284 -2.38 -8.18 -2.39
N TYR A 285 -1.63 -8.06 -3.47
CA TYR A 285 -1.20 -6.78 -4.06
C TYR A 285 -1.78 -6.56 -5.46
N GLU A 286 -1.59 -5.36 -6.01
CA GLU A 286 -1.67 -5.14 -7.47
C GLU A 286 -0.88 -6.20 -8.23
N PHE A 287 -1.47 -6.73 -9.30
CA PHE A 287 -0.90 -7.74 -10.20
C PHE A 287 -0.63 -9.16 -9.62
N ASP A 288 -1.19 -9.52 -8.47
CA ASP A 288 -1.14 -10.91 -7.97
C ASP A 288 -2.21 -11.82 -8.62
N GLY A 289 -3.39 -11.29 -8.94
CA GLY A 289 -4.45 -12.01 -9.66
C GLY A 289 -4.37 -11.93 -11.19
N GLY A 290 -3.35 -11.27 -11.74
CA GLY A 290 -3.18 -11.00 -13.18
C GLY A 290 -2.92 -9.52 -13.49
N GLU A 291 -2.55 -9.20 -14.72
CA GLU A 291 -2.09 -7.87 -15.16
C GLU A 291 -3.14 -6.74 -14.95
N LEU A 292 -4.41 -7.08 -14.74
CA LEU A 292 -5.53 -6.16 -14.51
C LEU A 292 -6.04 -6.14 -13.05
N SER A 293 -5.31 -6.80 -12.13
CA SER A 293 -5.74 -7.00 -10.74
C SER A 293 -5.21 -5.97 -9.73
N GLY A 294 -5.97 -5.75 -8.65
CA GLY A 294 -5.64 -4.81 -7.58
C GLY A 294 -6.82 -4.54 -6.63
N TRP A 295 -6.70 -3.51 -5.79
CA TRP A 295 -7.73 -3.14 -4.79
C TRP A 295 -8.61 -1.99 -5.26
N MET A 296 -9.92 -2.13 -5.07
CA MET A 296 -10.92 -1.08 -5.31
C MET A 296 -11.81 -0.88 -4.09
N TYR A 297 -12.18 0.36 -3.82
CA TYR A 297 -13.12 0.72 -2.75
C TYR A 297 -14.45 1.20 -3.32
N LYS A 298 -15.52 0.77 -2.69
CA LYS A 298 -16.90 1.11 -3.00
C LYS A 298 -17.54 1.73 -1.75
N VAL A 299 -18.31 2.79 -1.90
CA VAL A 299 -19.10 3.37 -0.80
C VAL A 299 -20.55 3.51 -1.22
N ASN A 300 -21.48 2.97 -0.43
CA ASN A 300 -22.93 2.97 -0.70
C ASN A 300 -23.26 2.47 -2.12
N GLY A 301 -22.65 1.35 -2.52
CA GLY A 301 -22.82 0.73 -3.83
C GLY A 301 -22.10 1.43 -5.00
N TRP A 302 -21.45 2.58 -4.78
CA TRP A 302 -20.76 3.35 -5.83
C TRP A 302 -19.23 3.24 -5.70
N TYR A 303 -18.54 2.95 -6.80
CA TYR A 303 -17.08 3.05 -6.91
C TYR A 303 -16.68 4.50 -7.22
N PRO A 304 -16.05 5.25 -6.30
CA PRO A 304 -15.69 6.65 -6.55
C PRO A 304 -14.58 6.78 -7.59
N ASN A 305 -14.60 7.87 -8.34
CA ASN A 305 -13.62 8.20 -9.38
C ASN A 305 -12.42 9.04 -8.85
N TYR A 306 -12.22 9.03 -7.53
CA TYR A 306 -11.09 9.66 -6.83
C TYR A 306 -10.51 8.71 -5.77
N GLY A 307 -9.41 9.12 -5.13
CA GLY A 307 -8.71 8.28 -4.15
C GLY A 307 -9.32 8.31 -2.74
N CYS A 308 -9.19 7.20 -2.01
CA CYS A 308 -9.83 6.96 -0.72
C CYS A 308 -9.49 7.97 0.40
N SER A 309 -8.34 8.65 0.35
CA SER A 309 -8.00 9.70 1.31
C SER A 309 -8.83 10.98 1.15
N ARG A 310 -9.46 11.19 -0.03
CA ARG A 310 -10.32 12.34 -0.31
C ARG A 310 -11.81 12.06 -0.09
N TYR A 311 -12.21 10.83 0.27
CA TYR A 311 -13.59 10.54 0.68
C TYR A 311 -13.69 10.70 2.20
N GLN A 312 -14.27 11.82 2.65
CA GLN A 312 -14.60 12.07 4.05
C GLN A 312 -15.93 11.39 4.41
N LEU A 313 -15.98 10.71 5.56
CA LEU A 313 -17.07 9.81 5.93
C LEU A 313 -18.33 10.49 6.48
N LYS A 314 -19.45 9.80 6.36
CA LYS A 314 -20.76 10.16 6.93
C LYS A 314 -21.34 9.00 7.74
N ASP A 315 -22.19 9.33 8.72
CA ASP A 315 -22.88 8.31 9.51
C ASP A 315 -23.77 7.45 8.60
N GLY A 316 -23.67 6.12 8.77
CA GLY A 316 -24.36 5.14 7.92
C GLY A 316 -23.64 4.73 6.64
N ASP A 317 -22.49 5.32 6.27
CA ASP A 317 -21.73 4.90 5.07
C ASP A 317 -21.38 3.40 5.10
N VAL A 318 -21.57 2.71 3.98
CA VAL A 318 -21.20 1.29 3.79
C VAL A 318 -19.99 1.21 2.86
N ILE A 319 -18.84 0.87 3.42
CA ILE A 319 -17.52 0.79 2.76
C ILE A 319 -17.19 -0.67 2.47
N GLU A 320 -16.92 -0.99 1.20
CA GLU A 320 -16.50 -2.33 0.77
C GLU A 320 -15.19 -2.23 -0.02
N TRP A 321 -14.14 -2.89 0.48
CA TRP A 321 -12.89 -3.06 -0.25
C TRP A 321 -12.87 -4.42 -0.94
N ASN A 322 -12.78 -4.40 -2.27
CA ASN A 322 -12.88 -5.58 -3.12
C ASN A 322 -11.61 -5.73 -3.95
N TYR A 323 -11.04 -6.93 -3.96
CA TYR A 323 -10.00 -7.29 -4.91
C TYR A 323 -10.64 -7.51 -6.29
N THR A 324 -10.19 -6.76 -7.30
CA THR A 324 -10.55 -6.95 -8.71
C THR A 324 -9.49 -7.81 -9.40
N CYS A 325 -9.90 -8.65 -10.35
CA CYS A 325 -8.99 -9.24 -11.33
C CYS A 325 -9.09 -8.60 -12.72
N ASP A 326 -10.14 -7.82 -13.01
CA ASP A 326 -10.41 -7.24 -14.32
C ASP A 326 -10.85 -5.77 -14.27
N LEU A 327 -9.98 -4.88 -13.74
CA LEU A 327 -10.20 -3.42 -13.61
C LEU A 327 -11.59 -3.00 -13.06
N GLY A 328 -12.17 -3.80 -12.18
CA GLY A 328 -13.46 -3.53 -11.58
C GLY A 328 -14.66 -4.14 -12.31
N ARG A 329 -14.53 -4.60 -13.56
CA ARG A 329 -15.62 -5.23 -14.32
C ARG A 329 -16.15 -6.46 -13.58
N ASP A 330 -15.24 -7.26 -13.04
CA ASP A 330 -15.55 -8.49 -12.30
C ASP A 330 -16.09 -8.28 -10.87
N VAL A 331 -16.19 -7.02 -10.42
CA VAL A 331 -16.82 -6.59 -9.15
C VAL A 331 -17.90 -5.50 -9.35
N GLY A 332 -18.36 -5.28 -10.58
CA GLY A 332 -19.49 -4.39 -10.89
C GLY A 332 -19.17 -2.89 -11.00
N CYS A 333 -17.95 -2.51 -11.38
CA CYS A 333 -17.60 -1.11 -11.66
C CYS A 333 -17.98 -0.70 -13.09
N GLU A 334 -19.17 -0.10 -13.24
CA GLU A 334 -19.75 0.29 -14.53
C GLU A 334 -18.85 1.21 -15.36
N TRP A 335 -18.24 2.23 -14.74
CA TRP A 335 -17.48 3.27 -15.48
C TRP A 335 -16.08 2.84 -15.93
N MET A 336 -15.55 1.71 -15.44
CA MET A 336 -14.38 1.04 -16.04
C MET A 336 -14.77 -0.11 -16.97
N GLY A 337 -16.05 -0.51 -17.01
CA GLY A 337 -16.60 -1.53 -17.89
C GLY A 337 -17.23 -1.03 -19.19
N GLY A 338 -17.05 0.24 -19.54
CA GLY A 338 -17.70 0.88 -20.70
C GLY A 338 -17.22 0.46 -22.10
N LYS A 339 -16.39 -0.58 -22.21
CA LYS A 339 -15.92 -1.25 -23.44
C LYS A 339 -15.57 -2.72 -23.17
#